data_AF-A0A384B4M4-F1
#
_entry.id   AF-A0A384B4M4-F1
#
_cell.length_a   1.000
_cell.length_b   1.000
_cell.length_c   1.000
_cell.angle_alpha   90.00
_cell.angle_beta   90.00
_cell.angle_gamma   90.00
#
_symmetry.space_group_name_H-M   'P 1'
#
loop_
_entity.id
_entity.type
_entity.pdbx_description
1 polymer ?
#
loop_
_entity_poly.entity_id
_entity_poly.type
_entity_poly.pdbx_seq_one_letter_code
_entity_poly.pdbx_strand_id
1 'polypeptide(L)' 'MSLFSSWIKVIFIIGLAFLLYFETAFVPLRETRESPECNVYVDQLHFCTREMDPICATNGRTYSNKCVFCSEKL' A
#
# COMPACT_ATOMS: atom_id res chain seq x y z
N MET A 1 2.73 -49.37 11.75
CA MET A 1 2.39 -48.26 10.82
C MET A 1 1.83 -47.06 11.58
N SER A 2 2.65 -46.14 12.11
CA SER A 2 2.13 -44.90 12.73
C SER A 2 2.92 -43.63 12.39
N LEU A 3 4.18 -43.76 11.95
CA LEU A 3 5.04 -42.61 11.66
C LEU A 3 4.62 -41.83 10.41
N PHE A 4 4.20 -42.53 9.35
CA PHE A 4 3.74 -41.90 8.10
C PHE A 4 2.43 -41.10 8.28
N SER A 5 1.53 -41.56 9.16
CA SER A 5 0.25 -40.88 9.43
C SER A 5 0.44 -39.58 10.21
N SER A 6 1.43 -39.54 11.11
CA SER A 6 1.73 -38.35 11.91
C SER A 6 2.32 -37.22 11.06
N TRP A 7 3.26 -37.53 10.16
CA TRP A 7 3.91 -36.53 9.31
C TRP A 7 2.94 -35.90 8.29
N ILE A 8 1.99 -36.67 7.76
CA ILE A 8 0.94 -36.15 6.87
C ILE A 8 0.11 -35.06 7.55
N LYS A 9 -0.23 -35.25 8.84
CA LYS A 9 -0.96 -34.23 9.62
C LYS A 9 -0.14 -32.96 9.81
N VAL A 10 1.15 -33.09 10.07
CA VAL A 10 2.07 -31.95 10.22
C VAL A 10 2.17 -31.15 8.91
N ILE A 11 2.31 -31.82 7.76
CA ILE A 11 2.36 -31.17 6.45
C ILE A 11 1.06 -30.40 6.17
N PHE A 12 -0.10 -30.99 6.48
CA PHE A 12 -1.39 -30.31 6.33
C PHE A 12 -1.51 -29.07 7.22
N ILE A 13 -1.07 -29.17 8.48
CA ILE A 13 -1.09 -28.04 9.43
C ILE A 13 -0.17 -26.91 8.94
N ILE A 14 1.03 -27.24 8.46
CA ILE A 14 1.99 -26.26 7.92
C ILE A 14 1.40 -25.58 6.68
N GLY A 15 0.79 -26.35 5.77
CA GLY A 15 0.15 -25.80 4.57
C GLY A 15 -1.01 -24.86 4.89
N LEU A 16 -1.89 -25.23 5.83
CA LEU A 16 -3.00 -24.37 6.29
C LEU A 16 -2.49 -23.09 6.96
N ALA A 17 -1.45 -23.19 7.80
CA ALA A 17 -0.84 -22.03 8.45
C ALA A 17 -0.20 -21.09 7.41
N PHE A 18 0.45 -21.63 6.38
CA PHE A 18 1.05 -20.84 5.30
C PHE A 18 -0.02 -20.10 4.47
N LEU A 19 -1.13 -20.76 4.12
CA LEU A 19 -2.25 -20.13 3.42
C LEU A 19 -2.86 -18.97 4.22
N LEU A 20 -3.03 -19.15 5.53
CA LEU A 20 -3.53 -18.09 6.42
C LEU A 20 -2.52 -16.94 6.59
N TYR A 21 -1.23 -17.26 6.61
CA TYR A 21 -0.18 -16.24 6.71
C TYR A 21 -0.06 -15.42 5.42
N PHE A 22 -0.25 -16.04 4.26
CA PHE A 22 -0.16 -15.39 2.96
C PHE A 22 -1.12 -14.19 2.88
N GLU A 23 -2.38 -14.36 3.29
CA GLU A 23 -3.38 -13.28 3.35
C GLU A 23 -2.92 -12.05 4.16
N THR A 24 -2.14 -12.26 5.23
CA THR A 24 -1.63 -11.18 6.07
C THR A 24 -0.37 -10.51 5.52
N ALA A 25 0.37 -11.18 4.63
CA ALA A 25 1.62 -10.69 4.06
C ALA A 25 1.41 -9.78 2.83
N PHE A 26 0.27 -9.87 2.15
CA PHE A 26 -0.08 -8.98 1.02
C PHE A 26 -0.79 -7.71 1.44
N VAL A 27 -1.12 -7.54 2.72
CA VAL A 27 -1.55 -6.23 3.22
C VAL A 27 -0.33 -5.33 3.07
N PRO A 28 -0.35 -4.32 2.18
CA PRO A 28 0.74 -3.37 2.08
C PRO A 28 0.95 -2.83 3.49
N LEU A 29 2.18 -2.93 4.03
CA LEU A 29 2.53 -2.28 5.29
C LEU A 29 1.97 -0.88 5.15
N ARG A 30 0.94 -0.58 5.94
CA ARG A 30 0.14 0.63 5.82
C ARG A 30 1.15 1.75 5.78
N GLU A 31 1.41 2.26 4.58
CA GLU A 31 2.37 3.32 4.37
C GLU A 31 1.87 4.38 5.32
N THR A 32 2.69 4.68 6.33
CA THR A 32 2.38 5.68 7.35
C THR A 32 1.76 6.83 6.58
N ARG A 33 0.59 7.33 7.00
CA ARG A 33 -0.08 8.45 6.30
C ARG A 33 0.85 9.66 6.31
N GLU A 34 1.81 9.65 5.41
CA GLU A 34 2.85 10.63 5.28
C GLU A 34 2.25 11.66 4.36
N SER A 35 1.98 12.83 4.93
CA SER A 35 1.46 13.93 4.14
C SER A 35 2.48 14.24 3.05
N PRO A 36 2.05 14.47 1.80
CA PRO A 36 2.98 14.86 0.75
C PRO A 36 3.68 16.18 1.12
N GLU A 37 4.98 16.24 0.87
CA GLU A 37 5.80 17.44 1.04
C GLU A 37 5.50 18.44 -0.09
N CYS A 38 4.74 19.49 0.22
CA CYS A 38 4.33 20.48 -0.79
C CYS A 38 5.36 21.59 -1.06
N ASN A 39 6.38 21.73 -0.22
CA ASN A 39 7.47 22.69 -0.39
C ASN A 39 8.23 22.52 -1.72
N VAL A 40 8.37 21.29 -2.21
CA VAL A 40 9.05 21.00 -3.49
C VAL A 40 8.30 21.58 -4.70
N TYR A 41 6.99 21.81 -4.57
CA TYR A 41 6.13 22.27 -5.66
C TYR A 41 5.86 23.79 -5.64
N VAL A 42 6.38 24.53 -4.66
CA VAL A 42 6.14 25.98 -4.50
C VAL A 42 6.64 26.79 -5.70
N ASP A 43 7.74 26.37 -6.32
CA ASP A 43 8.28 27.03 -7.51
C ASP A 43 7.66 26.51 -8.82
N GLN A 44 6.94 25.38 -8.78
CA GLN A 44 6.32 24.71 -9.94
C GLN A 44 4.87 25.14 -10.15
N LEU A 45 4.58 26.43 -9.97
CA LEU A 45 3.24 26.98 -9.77
C LEU A 45 2.15 26.55 -10.77
N HIS A 46 2.44 26.02 -11.96
CA HIS A 46 1.39 25.56 -12.89
C HIS A 46 1.76 24.36 -13.79
N PHE A 47 2.89 23.68 -13.57
CA PHE A 47 3.33 22.59 -14.46
C PHE A 47 3.57 21.29 -13.70
N CYS A 48 2.51 20.52 -13.51
CA CYS A 48 2.61 19.15 -13.01
C CYS A 48 2.83 18.17 -14.16
N THR A 49 3.66 17.15 -13.91
CA THR A 49 3.78 15.99 -14.81
C THR A 49 2.46 15.21 -14.83
N ARG A 50 2.27 14.41 -15.88
CA ARG A 50 1.10 13.50 -16.03
C ARG A 50 1.36 12.12 -15.43
N GLU A 51 2.24 12.04 -14.46
CA GLU A 51 2.46 10.80 -13.72
C GLU A 51 1.21 10.45 -12.91
N MET A 52 0.92 9.16 -12.83
CA MET A 52 -0.23 8.62 -12.11
C MET A 52 0.26 8.04 -10.79
N ASP A 53 0.18 8.84 -9.74
CA ASP A 53 0.50 8.49 -8.34
C ASP A 53 -0.63 9.01 -7.44
N PRO A 54 -1.79 8.32 -7.42
CA PRO A 54 -3.03 8.91 -6.92
C PRO A 54 -3.03 9.13 -5.40
N ILE A 55 -3.50 10.31 -4.97
CA ILE A 55 -3.62 10.67 -3.56
C ILE A 55 -5.08 10.79 -3.18
N CYS A 56 -5.52 10.01 -2.20
CA CYS A 56 -6.84 10.14 -1.59
C CYS A 56 -6.79 11.19 -0.48
N ALA A 57 -7.37 12.36 -0.75
CA ALA A 57 -7.41 13.45 0.21
C ALA A 57 -8.60 13.34 1.17
N THR A 58 -8.50 14.03 2.31
CA THR A 58 -9.54 14.07 3.33
C THR A 58 -10.81 14.81 2.90
N ASN A 59 -10.72 15.64 1.85
CA ASN A 59 -11.86 16.30 1.23
C ASN A 59 -12.70 15.37 0.31
N GLY A 60 -12.36 14.08 0.24
CA GLY A 60 -13.05 13.08 -0.58
C GLY A 60 -12.70 13.15 -2.07
N ARG A 61 -11.74 13.99 -2.47
CA ARG A 61 -11.21 14.03 -3.84
C ARG A 61 -9.95 13.17 -3.96
N THR A 62 -9.79 12.55 -5.11
CA THR A 62 -8.55 11.87 -5.50
C THR A 62 -7.80 12.76 -6.48
N TYR A 63 -6.53 13.01 -6.18
CA TYR A 63 -5.63 13.80 -7.02
C TYR A 63 -4.74 12.86 -7.81
N SER A 64 -4.42 13.21 -9.06
CA SER A 64 -3.64 12.34 -9.95
C SER A 64 -2.19 12.14 -9.49
N ASN A 65 -1.61 13.12 -8.81
CA ASN A 65 -0.27 13.08 -8.22
C ASN A 65 -0.08 14.15 -7.13
N LYS A 66 1.07 14.08 -6.45
CA LYS A 66 1.50 14.99 -5.37
C LYS A 66 1.53 16.45 -5.81
N CYS A 67 2.02 16.74 -7.02
CA CYS A 67 2.06 18.10 -7.56
C CYS A 67 0.64 18.68 -7.69
N VAL A 68 -0.28 17.95 -8.31
CA VAL A 68 -1.67 18.42 -8.51
C VAL A 68 -2.36 18.63 -7.16
N PHE A 69 -2.14 17.73 -6.19
CA PHE A 69 -2.63 17.91 -4.82
C PHE A 69 -2.09 19.18 -4.15
N CYS A 70 -0.78 19.43 -4.24
CA CYS A 70 -0.15 20.59 -3.62
C CYS A 70 -0.50 21.90 -4.34
N SER A 71 -0.81 21.86 -5.63
CA SER A 71 -1.25 23.03 -6.40
C SER A 71 -2.61 23.58 -5.96
N GLU A 72 -3.49 22.75 -5.38
CA GLU A 72 -4.75 23.22 -4.79
C GLU A 72 -4.61 23.79 -3.36
N LYS A 73 -3.44 23.65 -2.72
CA LYS A 73 -3.17 24.19 -1.39
C LYS A 73 -2.56 25.61 -1.39
N LEU A 74 -2.14 26.09 -2.56
CA LEU A 74 -1.67 27.46 -2.80
C LEU A 74 -2.86 28.36 -3.20
#